data_AF-A0AAV3Y0Z1-F1
#
_entry.id   AF-A0AAV3Y0Z1-F1
#
_cell.length_a   1.000
_cell.length_b   1.000
_cell.length_c   1.000
_cell.angle_alpha   90.00
_cell.angle_beta   90.00
_cell.angle_gamma   90.00
#
_symmetry.space_group_name_H-M   'P 1'
#
loop_
_entity.id
_entity.type
_entity.pdbx_description
1 polymer ?
#
loop_
_entity_poly.entity_id
_entity_poly.type
_entity_poly.pdbx_seq_one_letter_code
_entity_poly.pdbx_strand_id
1 'polypeptide(L)'
;MTTSNDLLIKQRSVIEFLAAERCSAANIHARMKTVYGEMCISDSAVLKWVRIFKGEDPRETILRDRKRSGRPLSASDTVHREKVDCMIRANRRVKQKEIADEVDISKERVHYIVTTVLGYRKVSARWVPRQLNVE
;
A
#
# COMPACT_ATOMS: atom_id res chain seq x y z
N MET A 1 -4.97 -21.16 3.53
CA MET A 1 -5.67 -21.25 2.22
C MET A 1 -5.19 -20.12 1.31
N THR A 2 -4.06 -20.30 0.63
CA THR A 2 -3.40 -19.31 -0.27
C THR A 2 -3.44 -19.75 -1.75
N THR A 3 -4.13 -20.85 -2.03
CA THR A 3 -4.08 -21.61 -3.30
C THR A 3 -4.50 -20.78 -4.52
N SER A 4 -5.43 -19.83 -4.36
CA SER A 4 -5.94 -19.03 -5.49
C SER A 4 -4.91 -18.05 -6.05
N ASN A 5 -4.07 -17.43 -5.22
CA ASN A 5 -3.08 -16.45 -5.70
C ASN A 5 -1.87 -17.15 -6.33
N ASP A 6 -1.46 -18.29 -5.78
CA ASP A 6 -0.34 -19.06 -6.32
C ASP A 6 -0.68 -19.67 -7.69
N LEU A 7 -1.93 -20.10 -7.90
CA LEU A 7 -2.39 -20.60 -9.20
C LEU A 7 -2.37 -19.52 -10.29
N LEU A 8 -2.79 -18.30 -9.96
CA LEU A 8 -2.75 -17.16 -10.89
C LEU A 8 -1.32 -16.83 -11.32
N ILE A 9 -0.36 -16.90 -10.38
CA ILE A 9 1.05 -16.64 -10.69
C ILE A 9 1.59 -17.72 -11.64
N LYS A 10 1.28 -19.00 -11.40
CA LYS A 10 1.67 -20.10 -12.29
C LYS A 10 1.07 -19.94 -13.70
N GLN A 11 -0.18 -19.51 -13.79
CA GLN A 11 -0.82 -19.27 -15.08
C GLN A 11 -0.20 -18.08 -15.81
N ARG A 12 0.15 -17.00 -15.11
CA ARG A 12 0.86 -15.84 -15.71
C ARG A 12 2.25 -16.20 -16.23
N SER A 13 3.01 -17.05 -15.53
CA SER A 13 4.31 -17.51 -16.03
C SER A 13 4.18 -18.34 -17.32
N VAL A 14 3.11 -19.13 -17.46
CA VAL A 14 2.82 -19.86 -18.71
C VAL A 14 2.49 -18.88 -19.84
N ILE A 15 1.70 -17.84 -19.56
CA ILE A 15 1.39 -16.80 -20.54
C ILE A 15 2.67 -16.07 -20.98
N GLU A 16 3.56 -15.73 -20.04
CA GLU A 16 4.85 -15.09 -20.33
C GLU A 16 5.70 -15.94 -21.28
N PHE A 17 5.89 -17.22 -20.93
CA PHE A 17 6.65 -18.16 -21.74
C PHE A 17 6.08 -18.29 -23.17
N LEU A 18 4.77 -18.52 -23.30
CA LEU A 18 4.12 -18.69 -24.61
C LEU A 18 4.05 -17.38 -25.41
N ALA A 19 3.99 -16.23 -24.74
CA ALA A 19 4.06 -14.92 -25.39
C ALA A 19 5.46 -14.68 -25.97
N ALA A 20 6.52 -15.09 -25.27
CA ALA A 20 7.90 -15.04 -25.77
C ALA A 20 8.11 -15.96 -26.99
N GLU A 21 7.45 -17.13 -27.02
CA GLU A 21 7.37 -18.00 -28.21
C GLU A 21 6.54 -17.41 -29.38
N ARG A 22 5.99 -16.19 -29.22
CA ARG A 22 5.14 -15.49 -30.20
C ARG A 22 3.82 -16.21 -30.50
N CYS A 23 3.30 -17.01 -29.57
CA CYS A 23 1.96 -17.58 -29.70
C CYS A 23 0.88 -16.48 -29.66
N SER A 24 -0.22 -16.67 -30.38
CA SER A 24 -1.38 -15.78 -30.30
C SER A 24 -2.10 -15.98 -28.96
N ALA A 25 -2.71 -14.91 -28.43
CA ALA A 25 -3.43 -14.98 -27.15
C ALA A 25 -4.56 -16.02 -27.17
N ALA A 26 -5.26 -16.17 -28.30
CA ALA A 26 -6.31 -17.18 -28.48
C ALA A 26 -5.75 -18.61 -28.36
N ASN A 27 -4.60 -18.88 -28.98
CA ASN A 27 -3.94 -20.19 -28.88
C ASN A 27 -3.43 -20.46 -27.45
N ILE A 28 -2.92 -19.43 -26.78
CA ILE A 28 -2.49 -19.50 -25.38
C ILE A 28 -3.67 -19.88 -24.48
N HIS A 29 -4.81 -19.18 -24.60
CA HIS A 29 -5.99 -19.46 -23.80
C HIS A 29 -6.55 -20.86 -24.08
N ALA A 30 -6.58 -21.31 -25.34
CA ALA A 30 -7.01 -22.67 -25.68
C ALA A 30 -6.13 -23.74 -25.00
N ARG A 31 -4.80 -23.59 -25.06
CA ARG A 31 -3.84 -24.50 -24.38
C ARG A 31 -3.95 -24.45 -22.86
N MET A 32 -4.16 -23.27 -22.29
CA MET A 32 -4.34 -23.14 -20.84
C MET A 32 -5.65 -23.77 -20.39
N LYS A 33 -6.73 -23.61 -21.16
CA LYS A 33 -8.04 -24.18 -20.84
C LYS A 33 -8.03 -25.71 -20.83
N THR A 34 -7.23 -26.36 -21.69
CA THR A 34 -7.08 -27.83 -21.66
C THR A 34 -6.37 -28.33 -20.41
N VAL A 35 -5.48 -27.54 -19.80
CA VAL A 35 -4.71 -27.93 -18.61
C VAL A 35 -5.39 -27.52 -17.32
N TYR A 36 -5.88 -26.27 -17.23
CA TYR A 36 -6.44 -25.68 -16.01
C TYR A 36 -7.97 -25.81 -15.92
N GLY A 37 -8.66 -26.18 -17.01
CA GLY A 37 -10.11 -26.38 -17.03
C GLY A 37 -10.88 -25.12 -16.60
N GLU A 38 -11.78 -25.28 -15.64
CA GLU A 38 -12.60 -24.20 -15.07
C GLU A 38 -11.80 -23.17 -14.28
N MET A 39 -10.61 -23.54 -13.81
CA MET A 39 -9.72 -22.64 -13.05
C MET A 39 -8.83 -21.78 -13.96
N CYS A 40 -9.00 -21.88 -15.27
CA CYS A 40 -8.26 -21.09 -16.25
C CYS A 40 -8.62 -19.60 -16.15
N ILE A 41 -7.61 -18.74 -16.24
CA ILE A 41 -7.79 -17.29 -16.39
C ILE A 41 -8.62 -16.99 -17.65
N SER A 42 -9.47 -15.98 -17.57
CA SER A 42 -10.32 -15.57 -18.69
C SER A 42 -9.52 -15.11 -19.90
N ASP A 43 -10.09 -15.28 -21.09
CA ASP A 43 -9.48 -14.84 -22.36
C ASP A 43 -9.08 -13.35 -22.35
N SER A 44 -9.91 -12.48 -21.75
CA SER A 44 -9.63 -11.06 -21.56
C SER A 44 -8.38 -10.79 -20.70
N ALA A 45 -8.15 -11.60 -19.67
CA ALA A 45 -6.98 -11.48 -18.81
C ALA A 45 -5.73 -12.06 -19.49
N VAL A 46 -5.85 -13.15 -20.26
CA VAL A 46 -4.75 -13.63 -21.12
C VAL A 46 -4.32 -12.55 -22.10
N LEU A 47 -5.26 -11.92 -22.81
CA LEU A 47 -4.99 -10.81 -23.72
C LEU A 47 -4.26 -9.64 -23.04
N LYS A 48 -4.70 -9.27 -21.83
CA LYS A 48 -4.04 -8.23 -21.03
C LYS A 48 -2.58 -8.58 -20.72
N TRP A 49 -2.33 -9.81 -20.25
CA TRP A 49 -0.98 -10.24 -19.89
C TRP A 49 -0.06 -10.39 -21.11
N VAL A 50 -0.56 -10.93 -22.23
CA VAL A 50 0.20 -10.96 -23.49
C VAL A 50 0.59 -9.55 -23.95
N ARG A 51 -0.27 -8.55 -23.78
CA ARG A 51 0.05 -7.15 -24.12
C ARG A 51 1.14 -6.57 -23.21
N ILE A 52 1.08 -6.86 -21.90
CA ILE A 52 2.10 -6.43 -20.93
C ILE A 52 3.46 -7.03 -21.31
N PHE A 53 3.52 -8.35 -21.51
CA PHE A 53 4.76 -9.07 -21.80
C PHE A 53 5.37 -8.77 -23.17
N LYS A 54 4.58 -8.29 -24.13
CA LYS A 54 5.12 -7.85 -25.43
C LYS A 54 5.94 -6.56 -25.34
N GLY A 55 5.71 -5.74 -24.31
CA GLY A 55 6.40 -4.45 -24.12
C GLY A 55 7.50 -4.48 -23.07
N GLU A 56 7.63 -5.56 -22.30
CA GLU A 56 8.61 -5.71 -21.21
C GLU A 56 9.68 -6.73 -21.59
N ASP A 57 10.93 -6.50 -21.16
CA ASP A 57 11.97 -7.51 -21.27
C ASP A 57 11.59 -8.73 -20.40
N PRO A 58 11.63 -9.98 -20.92
CA PRO A 58 11.25 -11.19 -20.18
C PRO A 58 12.01 -11.42 -18.86
N ARG A 59 13.10 -10.66 -18.62
CA ARG A 59 13.90 -10.73 -17.39
C ARG A 59 13.42 -9.78 -16.30
N GLU A 60 12.63 -8.76 -16.64
CA GLU A 60 12.17 -7.71 -15.73
C GLU A 60 10.67 -7.80 -15.40
N THR A 61 9.99 -8.78 -15.98
CA THR A 61 8.55 -8.97 -15.85
C THR A 61 8.11 -9.27 -14.41
N ILE A 62 7.16 -8.48 -13.89
CA ILE A 62 6.59 -8.72 -12.56
C ILE A 62 5.31 -9.55 -12.68
N LEU A 63 5.40 -10.84 -12.33
CA LEU A 63 4.25 -11.77 -12.35
C LEU A 63 3.19 -11.50 -11.27
N ARG A 64 3.61 -10.91 -10.14
CA ARG A 64 2.73 -10.60 -9.02
C ARG A 64 2.07 -9.25 -9.22
N ASP A 65 0.83 -9.11 -8.77
CA ASP A 65 0.20 -7.79 -8.73
C ASP A 65 1.05 -6.85 -7.87
N ARG A 66 1.36 -5.67 -8.41
CA ARG A 66 1.95 -4.60 -7.60
C ARG A 66 1.00 -4.28 -6.44
N LYS A 67 1.54 -3.82 -5.31
CA LYS A 67 0.72 -3.32 -4.21
C LYS A 67 -0.29 -2.33 -4.79
N ARG A 68 -1.58 -2.64 -4.68
CA ARG A 68 -2.62 -1.73 -5.13
C ARG A 68 -2.45 -0.43 -4.36
N SER A 69 -2.39 0.69 -5.07
CA SER A 69 -2.67 1.98 -4.45
C SER A 69 -4.09 1.87 -3.91
N GLY A 70 -4.23 1.75 -2.59
CA GLY A 70 -5.54 1.86 -1.95
C GLY A 70 -6.15 3.22 -2.24
N ARG A 71 -7.36 3.48 -1.74
CA ARG A 71 -7.86 4.86 -1.66
C ARG A 71 -6.73 5.70 -1.04
N PRO A 72 -6.25 6.76 -1.72
CA PRO A 72 -5.30 7.66 -1.08
C PRO A 72 -5.95 8.09 0.24
N LEU A 73 -5.29 7.87 1.37
CA LEU A 73 -5.76 8.46 2.61
C LEU A 73 -5.56 9.96 2.44
N SER A 74 -6.56 10.62 1.86
CA SER A 74 -6.68 12.05 1.72
C SER A 74 -6.26 12.68 3.06
N ALA A 75 -5.40 13.70 3.01
CA ALA A 75 -4.85 14.42 4.16
C ALA A 75 -3.79 13.67 5.00
N SER A 76 -2.69 13.25 4.38
CA SER A 76 -1.37 13.34 5.03
C SER A 76 -0.44 14.13 4.11
N ASP A 77 -0.90 15.29 3.66
CA ASP A 77 -0.01 16.24 3.01
C ASP A 77 1.14 16.53 3.98
N THR A 78 2.35 16.62 3.44
CA THR A 78 3.56 16.94 4.20
C THR A 78 3.34 18.17 5.08
N VAL A 79 2.55 19.14 4.58
CA VAL A 79 2.10 20.34 5.29
C VAL A 79 1.39 20.02 6.61
N HIS A 80 0.41 19.11 6.61
CA HIS A 80 -0.30 18.74 7.83
C HIS A 80 0.59 17.96 8.80
N ARG A 81 1.46 17.10 8.29
CA ARG A 81 2.46 16.39 9.11
C ARG A 81 3.37 17.37 9.84
N GLU A 82 3.90 18.34 9.11
CA GLU A 82 4.81 19.38 9.66
C GLU A 82 4.08 20.26 10.67
N LYS A 83 2.86 20.71 10.37
CA LYS A 83 2.05 21.52 11.31
C LYS A 83 1.79 20.77 12.61
N VAL A 84 1.40 19.48 12.54
CA VAL A 84 1.20 18.64 13.74
C VAL A 84 2.50 18.47 14.53
N ASP A 85 3.63 18.24 13.87
CA ASP A 85 4.94 18.10 14.53
C ASP A 85 5.36 19.40 15.24
N CYS A 86 5.21 20.56 14.57
CA CYS A 86 5.46 21.87 15.15
C CYS A 86 4.61 22.13 16.40
N MET A 87 3.31 21.83 16.36
CA MET A 87 2.41 21.99 17.52
C MET A 87 2.84 21.13 18.71
N ILE A 88 3.23 19.88 18.46
CA ILE A 88 3.68 18.94 19.51
C ILE A 88 5.03 19.37 20.09
N ARG A 89 5.95 19.89 19.27
CA ARG A 89 7.25 20.41 19.73
C ARG A 89 7.10 21.68 20.56
N ALA A 90 6.19 22.58 20.17
CA ALA A 90 5.88 23.79 20.91
C ALA A 90 5.24 23.48 22.28
N ASN A 91 4.29 22.55 22.33
CA ASN A 91 3.65 22.13 23.57
C ASN A 91 3.50 20.61 23.63
N ARG A 92 4.36 19.96 24.42
CA ARG A 92 4.34 18.49 24.60
C ARG A 92 3.10 17.96 25.33
N ARG A 93 2.26 18.83 25.90
CA ARG A 93 1.02 18.49 26.61
C ARG A 93 -0.25 18.79 25.81
N VAL A 94 -0.14 19.18 24.54
CA VAL A 94 -1.27 19.50 23.65
C VAL A 94 -2.23 18.31 23.49
N LYS A 95 -3.54 18.58 23.40
CA LYS A 95 -4.56 17.54 23.21
C LYS A 95 -4.76 17.24 21.73
N GLN A 96 -5.05 15.98 21.41
CA GLN A 96 -5.38 15.57 20.04
C GLN A 96 -6.57 16.35 19.45
N LYS A 97 -7.54 16.76 20.29
CA LYS A 97 -8.69 17.56 19.85
C LYS A 97 -8.26 18.97 19.43
N GLU A 98 -7.39 19.62 20.21
CA GLU A 98 -6.87 20.97 19.90
C GLU A 98 -6.08 20.95 18.58
N ILE A 99 -5.30 19.89 18.34
CA ILE A 99 -4.61 19.71 17.05
C ILE A 99 -5.62 19.50 15.91
N ALA A 100 -6.66 18.69 16.13
CA ALA A 100 -7.68 18.43 15.12
C ALA A 100 -8.42 19.71 14.70
N ASP A 101 -8.81 20.52 15.69
CA ASP A 101 -9.51 21.78 15.48
C ASP A 101 -8.62 22.82 14.74
N GLU A 102 -7.31 22.85 15.03
CA GLU A 102 -6.36 23.79 14.40
C GLU A 102 -5.89 23.36 13.00
N VAL A 103 -5.82 22.07 12.73
CA VAL A 103 -5.36 21.52 11.43
C VAL A 103 -6.55 21.24 10.50
N ASP A 104 -7.78 21.39 11.01
CA ASP A 104 -9.05 21.08 10.32
C ASP A 104 -9.08 19.63 9.79
N ILE A 105 -8.72 18.69 10.65
CA ILE A 105 -8.64 17.25 10.34
C ILE A 105 -9.36 16.46 11.41
N SER A 106 -9.93 15.31 11.06
CA SER A 106 -10.55 14.42 12.05
C SER A 106 -9.57 13.96 13.13
N LYS A 107 -10.07 13.81 14.36
CA LYS A 107 -9.29 13.36 15.52
C LYS A 107 -8.60 12.01 15.27
N GLU A 108 -9.27 11.09 14.57
CA GLU A 108 -8.73 9.78 14.22
C GLU A 108 -7.51 9.91 13.31
N ARG A 109 -7.56 10.85 12.38
CA ARG A 109 -6.47 11.10 11.45
C ARG A 109 -5.28 11.78 12.13
N VAL A 110 -5.53 12.72 13.04
CA VAL A 110 -4.49 13.27 13.93
C VAL A 110 -3.84 12.15 14.73
N HIS A 111 -4.62 11.25 15.33
CA HIS A 111 -4.08 10.11 16.09
C HIS A 111 -3.16 9.23 15.23
N TYR A 112 -3.56 8.93 14.00
CA TYR A 112 -2.74 8.19 13.03
C TYR A 112 -1.44 8.93 12.71
N ILE A 113 -1.50 10.24 12.46
CA ILE A 113 -0.31 11.06 12.16
C ILE A 113 0.66 11.03 13.35
N VAL A 114 0.17 11.26 14.56
CA VAL A 114 1.00 11.30 15.77
C VAL A 114 1.68 9.95 16.03
N THR A 115 0.93 8.85 15.95
CA THR A 115 1.42 7.52 16.35
C THR A 115 2.14 6.76 15.24
N THR A 116 1.56 6.72 14.04
CA THR A 116 2.03 5.88 12.94
C THR A 116 3.02 6.61 12.05
N VAL A 117 2.80 7.91 11.82
CA VAL A 117 3.57 8.71 10.85
C VAL A 117 4.76 9.41 11.52
N LEU A 118 4.54 10.01 12.69
CA LEU A 118 5.57 10.70 13.50
C LEU A 118 6.23 9.80 14.56
N GLY A 119 5.58 8.69 14.94
CA GLY A 119 6.12 7.76 15.94
C GLY A 119 6.06 8.25 17.38
N TYR A 120 5.26 9.29 17.68
CA TYR A 120 5.11 9.79 19.04
C TYR A 120 4.23 8.86 19.89
N ARG A 121 4.58 8.77 21.17
CA ARG A 121 3.82 8.03 22.18
C ARG A 121 3.43 8.96 23.32
N LYS A 122 2.20 8.82 23.82
CA LYS A 122 1.77 9.49 25.04
C LYS A 122 2.51 8.88 26.24
N VAL A 123 3.22 9.72 26.99
CA VAL A 123 3.90 9.35 28.24
C VAL A 123 3.32 10.18 29.37
N SER A 124 3.10 9.57 30.54
CA SER A 124 2.69 10.31 31.73
C SER A 124 3.88 11.07 32.31
N ALA A 125 3.65 12.33 32.71
CA ALA A 125 4.63 13.07 33.50
C ALA A 125 4.84 12.39 34.85
N ARG A 126 6.09 12.39 35.35
CA ARG A 126 6.40 11.97 36.71
C ARG A 126 6.18 13.13 37.67
N TRP A 127 5.65 12.84 38.85
CA TRP A 127 5.53 13.83 39.92
C TRP A 127 6.91 14.28 40.39
N VAL A 128 7.10 15.59 40.52
CA VAL A 128 8.31 16.19 41.07
C VAL A 128 7.95 16.76 42.44
N PRO A 129 8.52 16.25 43.56
CA PRO A 129 8.11 16.63 44.92
C PRO A 129 8.30 18.10 45.29
N ARG A 130 9.23 18.79 44.63
CA ARG A 130 9.57 20.18 44.93
C ARG A 130 9.86 20.94 43.64
N GLN A 131 9.27 22.11 43.46
CA GLN A 131 9.67 23.03 42.40
C GLN A 131 10.99 23.67 42.82
N LEU A 132 12.03 23.47 41.99
CA LEU A 132 13.30 24.16 42.18
C LEU A 132 13.15 25.55 41.57
N ASN A 133 13.22 26.57 42.43
CA ASN A 133 13.31 27.96 41.99
C ASN A 133 14.77 28.24 41.63
N VAL A 134 15.00 29.01 40.58
CA VAL A 134 16.34 29.53 40.24
C VAL A 134 16.57 30.74 41.14
N GLU A 135 17.55 30.67 42.03
CA GLU A 135 18.09 31.85 42.74
C GLU A 135 18.94 32.70 41.79
#